data_AF-A0A6C0GQZ5-F1
#
_entry.id   AF-A0A6C0GQZ5-F1
#
_cell.length_a   1.000
_cell.length_b   1.000
_cell.length_c   1.000
_cell.angle_alpha   90.00
_cell.angle_beta   90.00
_cell.angle_gamma   90.00
#
_symmetry.space_group_name_H-M   'P 1'
#
loop_
_entity.id
_entity.type
_entity.pdbx_description
1 polymer ?
#
loop_
_entity_poly.entity_id
_entity_poly.type
_entity_poly.pdbx_seq_one_letter_code
_entity_poly.pdbx_strand_id
1 'polypeptide(L)'
;MKIIKQHLFLFLVLIFFSSLTSCEIFEDILDDHKTSNRQKYIGVWQNDSLTTKIYSNGELISTTTQSLEGNTFEMRKNGTYTTANASGEVYLDGSWKLVCIEGQDQILLDKGTALERSYDVKLITKNKLVTNDKVAIDQNSYYDYTFTYYK
;
A
#
# COMPACT_ATOMS: atom_id res chain seq x y z
N MET A 1 -58.23 -23.72 30.03
CA MET A 1 -57.38 -22.61 30.49
C MET A 1 -56.08 -23.25 31.01
N LYS A 2 -55.11 -23.56 30.15
CA LYS A 2 -53.99 -22.71 29.66
C LYS A 2 -53.05 -22.26 30.79
N ILE A 3 -52.04 -23.06 31.11
CA ILE A 3 -50.64 -22.62 31.35
C ILE A 3 -49.68 -23.76 30.93
N ILE A 4 -49.49 -23.94 29.63
CA ILE A 4 -48.34 -24.67 29.05
C ILE A 4 -47.75 -23.73 28.01
N LYS A 5 -47.07 -22.67 28.44
CA LYS A 5 -46.43 -21.69 27.53
C LYS A 5 -45.22 -20.97 28.14
N GLN A 6 -44.52 -21.55 29.13
CA GLN A 6 -43.33 -20.91 29.71
C GLN A 6 -41.99 -21.60 29.43
N HIS A 7 -41.98 -22.75 28.75
CA HIS A 7 -40.71 -23.40 28.35
C HIS A 7 -40.38 -23.23 26.86
N LEU A 8 -41.26 -22.61 26.06
CA LEU A 8 -41.00 -22.37 24.64
C LEU A 8 -40.23 -21.06 24.37
N PHE A 9 -40.05 -20.21 25.39
CA PHE A 9 -39.34 -18.93 25.21
C PHE A 9 -37.83 -19.03 25.45
N LEU A 10 -37.36 -20.07 26.15
CA LEU A 10 -35.92 -20.23 26.42
C LEU A 10 -35.14 -20.90 25.29
N PHE A 11 -35.81 -21.50 24.31
CA PHE A 11 -35.15 -22.19 23.19
C PHE A 11 -34.97 -21.30 21.94
N LEU A 12 -35.58 -20.11 21.90
CA LEU A 12 -35.53 -19.22 20.73
C LEU A 12 -34.45 -18.12 20.81
N VAL A 13 -33.85 -17.89 21.98
CA VAL A 13 -32.78 -16.87 22.16
C VAL A 13 -31.37 -17.43 21.89
N LEU A 14 -31.21 -18.75 21.83
CA LEU A 14 -29.91 -19.39 21.57
C LEU A 14 -29.53 -19.52 20.08
N ILE A 15 -30.39 -19.12 19.15
CA ILE A 15 -30.15 -19.26 17.70
C ILE A 15 -29.73 -17.93 17.03
N PHE A 16 -29.61 -16.83 17.78
CA PHE A 16 -29.25 -15.51 17.22
C PHE A 16 -27.81 -15.03 17.50
N PHE A 17 -26.93 -15.89 18.02
CA PHE A 17 -25.52 -15.55 18.27
C PHE A 17 -24.50 -16.45 17.56
N SER A 18 -24.89 -17.13 16.48
CA SER A 18 -23.99 -17.93 15.63
C SER A 18 -23.68 -17.29 14.27
N SER A 19 -23.93 -15.99 14.08
CA SER A 19 -23.45 -15.22 12.92
C SER A 19 -22.19 -14.38 13.22
N LEU A 20 -21.39 -14.79 14.21
CA LEU A 20 -20.01 -14.33 14.36
C LEU A 20 -19.09 -15.48 13.97
N THR A 21 -18.79 -15.62 12.68
CA THR A 21 -17.54 -16.22 12.15
C THR A 21 -17.68 -16.46 10.64
N SER A 22 -17.41 -15.41 9.87
CA SER A 22 -16.68 -15.51 8.60
C SER A 22 -16.34 -14.09 8.12
N CYS A 23 -15.80 -13.27 9.02
CA CYS A 23 -14.68 -12.44 8.57
C CYS A 23 -13.50 -13.37 8.76
N GLU A 24 -13.15 -14.14 7.72
CA GLU A 24 -11.79 -14.63 7.66
C GLU A 24 -10.93 -13.38 7.65
N ILE A 25 -10.47 -13.01 8.85
CA ILE A 25 -9.34 -12.13 8.96
C ILE A 25 -8.23 -12.93 8.30
N PHE A 26 -7.94 -12.59 7.05
CA PHE A 26 -6.79 -13.07 6.30
C PHE A 26 -5.54 -12.44 6.95
N GLU A 27 -5.29 -12.76 8.22
CA GLU A 27 -4.25 -12.12 9.02
C GLU A 27 -2.90 -12.83 8.93
N ASP A 28 -2.78 -14.00 8.29
CA ASP A 28 -1.57 -14.82 8.49
C ASP A 28 -0.90 -15.44 7.25
N ILE A 29 -1.33 -15.11 6.03
CA ILE A 29 -0.66 -15.65 4.82
C ILE A 29 0.54 -14.80 4.36
N LEU A 30 0.85 -13.69 5.01
CA LEU A 30 1.87 -12.75 4.51
C LEU A 30 3.13 -12.60 5.36
N ASP A 31 3.47 -13.47 6.31
CA ASP A 31 4.67 -13.23 7.15
C ASP A 31 6.00 -13.79 6.60
N ASP A 32 5.97 -14.83 5.76
CA ASP A 32 7.22 -15.52 5.37
C ASP A 32 7.91 -14.96 4.10
N HIS A 33 7.21 -14.12 3.33
CA HIS A 33 7.83 -13.31 2.25
C HIS A 33 8.52 -12.02 2.78
N LYS A 34 8.36 -11.68 4.07
CA LYS A 34 8.56 -10.30 4.58
C LYS A 34 9.97 -9.91 5.02
N THR A 35 10.94 -10.81 5.28
CA THR A 35 12.24 -10.36 5.84
C THR A 35 13.36 -10.29 4.82
N SER A 36 13.48 -11.25 3.91
CA SER A 36 14.59 -11.28 2.94
C SER A 36 14.41 -10.24 1.82
N ASN A 37 13.18 -10.08 1.30
CA ASN A 37 12.90 -9.12 0.25
C ASN A 37 12.82 -7.69 0.78
N ARG A 38 12.33 -7.48 1.99
CA ARG A 38 12.18 -6.15 2.59
C ARG A 38 13.52 -5.39 2.72
N GLN A 39 14.63 -6.09 2.91
CA GLN A 39 15.95 -5.45 2.94
C GLN A 39 16.33 -4.77 1.63
N LYS A 40 15.79 -5.23 0.49
CA LYS A 40 16.04 -4.60 -0.81
C LYS A 40 15.46 -3.19 -0.91
N TYR A 41 14.45 -2.88 -0.10
CA TYR A 41 13.76 -1.59 -0.09
C TYR A 41 14.34 -0.62 0.93
N ILE A 42 15.04 -1.13 1.95
CA ILE A 42 15.57 -0.30 3.03
C ILE A 42 16.78 0.48 2.52
N GLY A 43 16.77 1.79 2.76
CA GLY A 43 17.80 2.70 2.29
C GLY A 43 17.22 4.04 1.86
N VAL A 44 18.10 4.92 1.39
CA VAL A 44 17.75 6.20 0.79
C VAL A 44 17.69 6.04 -0.72
N TRP A 45 16.52 6.31 -1.27
CA TRP A 45 16.26 6.36 -2.70
C TRP A 45 16.22 7.80 -3.14
N GLN A 46 16.93 8.15 -4.20
CA GLN A 46 16.81 9.46 -4.84
C GLN A 46 15.77 9.36 -5.96
N ASN A 47 14.82 10.29 -6.01
CA ASN A 47 13.83 10.34 -7.06
C ASN A 47 14.51 10.83 -8.34
N ASP A 48 14.45 10.04 -9.41
CA ASP A 48 14.98 10.45 -10.70
C ASP A 48 13.90 11.20 -11.48
N SER A 49 12.74 10.55 -11.64
CA SER A 49 11.67 11.08 -12.48
C SER A 49 10.29 10.57 -12.05
N LEU A 50 9.29 11.39 -12.34
CA LEU A 50 7.89 11.00 -12.31
C LEU A 50 7.33 11.06 -13.73
N THR A 51 6.78 9.94 -14.18
CA THR A 51 6.09 9.85 -15.48
C THR A 51 4.60 9.68 -15.23
N THR A 52 3.80 10.65 -15.69
CA THR A 52 2.34 10.59 -15.67
C THR A 52 1.85 10.09 -17.02
N LYS A 53 1.02 9.05 -17.01
CA LYS A 53 0.36 8.49 -18.20
C LYS A 53 -1.15 8.63 -18.05
N ILE A 54 -1.79 9.28 -19.01
CA ILE A 54 -3.24 9.50 -19.02
C ILE A 54 -3.84 8.67 -20.16
N TYR A 55 -4.86 7.89 -19.83
CA TYR A 55 -5.58 7.04 -20.75
C TYR A 55 -7.00 7.58 -20.97
N SER A 56 -7.58 7.34 -22.13
CA SER A 56 -8.99 7.58 -22.42
C SER A 56 -9.50 6.41 -23.23
N ASN A 57 -10.58 5.77 -22.77
CA ASN A 57 -11.12 4.55 -23.38
C ASN A 57 -10.08 3.43 -23.55
N GLY A 58 -9.13 3.32 -22.62
CA GLY A 58 -8.04 2.34 -22.66
C GLY A 58 -6.86 2.72 -23.57
N GLU A 59 -6.95 3.82 -24.31
CA GLU A 59 -5.85 4.31 -25.16
C GLU A 59 -5.03 5.36 -24.43
N LEU A 60 -3.70 5.29 -24.56
CA LEU A 60 -2.80 6.29 -24.00
C LEU A 60 -2.93 7.59 -24.80
N ILE A 61 -3.40 8.66 -24.17
CA ILE A 61 -3.61 9.96 -24.80
C ILE A 61 -2.57 11.02 -24.41
N SER A 62 -1.88 10.83 -23.28
CA SER A 62 -0.84 11.75 -22.83
C SER A 62 0.23 11.04 -22.01
N THR A 63 1.48 11.49 -22.16
CA THR A 63 2.59 11.09 -21.30
C THR A 63 3.47 12.30 -21.04
N THR A 64 3.65 12.63 -19.76
CA THR A 64 4.53 13.71 -19.33
C THR A 64 5.53 13.15 -18.35
N THR A 65 6.80 13.50 -18.51
CA THR A 65 7.86 13.14 -17.55
C THR A 65 8.47 14.40 -16.98
N GLN A 66 8.56 14.45 -15.65
CA GLN A 66 9.25 15.50 -14.92
C GLN A 66 10.44 14.93 -14.17
N SER A 67 11.55 15.67 -14.13
CA SER A 67 12.66 15.36 -13.24
C SER A 67 12.25 15.62 -11.80
N LEU A 68 12.63 14.72 -10.89
CA LEU A 68 12.50 14.88 -9.45
C LEU A 68 13.87 14.90 -8.76
N GLU A 69 14.93 15.17 -9.53
CA GLU A 69 16.31 15.10 -9.08
C GLU A 69 16.53 15.90 -7.78
N GLY A 70 17.27 15.28 -6.86
CA GLY A 70 17.56 15.82 -5.54
C GLY A 70 16.52 15.48 -4.48
N ASN A 71 15.27 15.16 -4.85
CA ASN A 71 14.31 14.66 -3.88
C ASN A 71 14.69 13.24 -3.43
N THR A 72 14.45 12.92 -2.16
CA THR A 72 14.78 11.61 -1.59
C THR A 72 13.59 10.98 -0.91
N PHE A 73 13.57 9.66 -0.88
CA PHE A 73 12.64 8.80 -0.17
C PHE A 73 13.43 7.76 0.62
N GLU A 74 13.45 7.89 1.95
CA GLU A 74 14.15 6.95 2.83
C GLU A 74 13.15 5.98 3.46
N MET A 75 13.37 4.68 3.30
CA MET A 75 12.61 3.63 3.98
C MET A 75 13.49 2.95 5.03
N ARG A 76 13.06 2.97 6.29
CA ARG A 76 13.83 2.45 7.42
C ARG A 76 13.35 1.08 7.87
N LYS A 77 14.28 0.30 8.45
CA LYS A 77 14.02 -1.06 8.97
C LYS A 77 12.91 -1.10 10.03
N ASN A 78 12.76 -0.04 10.82
CA ASN A 78 11.71 0.07 11.84
C ASN A 78 10.30 0.30 11.25
N GLY A 79 10.15 0.40 9.92
CA GLY A 79 8.85 0.63 9.28
C GLY A 79 8.45 2.09 9.18
N THR A 80 9.40 3.02 9.35
CA THR A 80 9.18 4.46 9.11
C THR A 80 9.77 4.89 7.78
N TYR A 81 9.21 5.94 7.18
CA TYR A 81 9.76 6.58 5.99
C TYR A 81 9.86 8.09 6.15
N THR A 82 10.69 8.73 5.34
CA THR A 82 10.72 10.19 5.17
C THR A 82 10.93 10.54 3.71
N THR A 83 10.27 11.60 3.23
CA THR A 83 10.59 12.25 1.97
C THR A 83 11.21 13.62 2.24
N ALA A 84 12.30 13.95 1.53
CA ALA A 84 12.92 15.26 1.60
C ALA A 84 13.13 15.85 0.20
N ASN A 85 13.07 17.17 0.09
CA ASN A 85 13.35 17.87 -1.17
C ASN A 85 14.86 17.96 -1.45
N ALA A 86 15.24 18.55 -2.58
CA ALA A 86 16.65 18.74 -2.97
C ALA A 86 17.50 19.55 -1.96
N SER A 87 16.89 20.37 -1.10
CA SER A 87 17.58 21.06 -0.01
C SER A 87 17.70 20.24 1.29
N GLY A 88 17.15 19.03 1.32
CA GLY A 88 17.11 18.17 2.50
C GLY A 88 16.00 18.51 3.50
N GLU A 89 15.07 19.39 3.13
CA GLU A 89 13.90 19.70 3.97
C GLU A 89 12.90 18.55 3.87
N VAL A 90 12.57 17.97 5.03
CA VAL A 90 11.57 16.91 5.15
C VAL A 90 10.18 17.51 5.02
N TYR A 91 9.40 17.02 4.06
CA TYR A 91 8.03 17.49 3.82
C TYR A 91 6.96 16.41 4.03
N LEU A 92 7.37 15.15 4.23
CA LEU A 92 6.48 14.07 4.61
C LEU A 92 7.26 13.01 5.39
N ASP A 93 6.66 12.50 6.44
CA ASP A 93 7.14 11.37 7.21
C ASP A 93 5.96 10.51 7.66
N GLY A 94 6.24 9.24 7.95
CA GLY A 94 5.17 8.32 8.28
C GLY A 94 5.63 6.89 8.44
N SER A 95 4.70 5.97 8.22
CA SER A 95 4.91 4.53 8.33
C SER A 95 4.77 3.84 6.98
N TRP A 96 5.54 2.79 6.76
CA TRP A 96 5.45 1.97 5.56
C TRP A 96 5.42 0.48 5.88
N LYS A 97 4.76 -0.29 5.02
CA LYS A 97 4.75 -1.76 5.05
C LYS A 97 4.92 -2.29 3.63
N LEU A 98 5.63 -3.41 3.51
CA LEU A 98 5.64 -4.22 2.29
C LEU A 98 4.54 -5.27 2.42
N VAL A 99 3.64 -5.33 1.45
CA VAL A 99 2.62 -6.37 1.33
C VAL A 99 2.73 -7.01 -0.05
N CYS A 100 2.29 -8.26 -0.20
CA CYS A 100 2.20 -8.91 -1.48
C CYS A 100 0.74 -9.23 -1.76
N ILE A 101 0.23 -8.68 -2.87
CA ILE A 101 -1.16 -8.87 -3.31
C ILE A 101 -1.08 -9.56 -4.66
N GLU A 102 -1.74 -10.72 -4.79
CA GLU A 102 -1.76 -11.50 -6.03
C GLU A 102 -0.37 -11.85 -6.59
N GLY A 103 0.63 -12.03 -5.71
CA GLY A 103 2.01 -12.34 -6.11
C GLY A 103 2.85 -11.12 -6.51
N GLN A 104 2.31 -9.91 -6.41
CA GLN A 104 3.00 -8.66 -6.69
C GLN A 104 3.28 -7.89 -5.40
N ASP A 105 4.53 -7.43 -5.23
CA ASP A 105 4.91 -6.58 -4.10
C ASP A 105 4.28 -5.18 -4.22
N GLN A 106 3.77 -4.67 -3.10
CA GLN A 106 3.25 -3.32 -2.94
C GLN A 106 3.85 -2.64 -1.71
N ILE A 107 4.24 -1.38 -1.86
CA ILE A 107 4.63 -0.50 -0.76
C ILE A 107 3.39 0.25 -0.31
N LEU A 108 2.96 0.01 0.92
CA LEU A 108 1.81 0.65 1.54
C LEU A 108 2.29 1.69 2.55
N LEU A 109 1.92 2.95 2.35
CA LEU A 109 2.22 4.06 3.25
C LEU A 109 0.99 4.37 4.11
N ASP A 110 1.23 4.65 5.39
CA ASP A 110 0.26 5.23 6.32
C ASP A 110 -1.10 4.52 6.38
N LYS A 111 -1.05 3.17 6.38
CA LYS A 111 -2.24 2.29 6.42
C LYS A 111 -3.17 2.67 7.57
N GLY A 112 -4.46 2.84 7.26
CA GLY A 112 -5.52 3.18 8.20
C GLY A 112 -5.66 4.68 8.48
N THR A 113 -4.93 5.53 7.75
CA THR A 113 -4.99 7.00 7.90
C THR A 113 -5.55 7.67 6.66
N ALA A 114 -5.87 8.97 6.75
CA ALA A 114 -6.27 9.78 5.60
C ALA A 114 -5.16 9.96 4.55
N LEU A 115 -3.90 9.68 4.90
CA LEU A 115 -2.74 9.76 4.03
C LEU A 115 -2.38 8.41 3.40
N GLU A 116 -3.19 7.37 3.58
CA GLU A 116 -2.91 6.05 3.02
C GLU A 116 -2.65 6.12 1.50
N ARG A 117 -1.56 5.47 1.07
CA ARG A 117 -1.15 5.33 -0.34
C ARG A 117 -0.60 3.94 -0.58
N SER A 118 -0.87 3.36 -1.74
CA SER A 118 -0.27 2.09 -2.15
C SER A 118 0.46 2.26 -3.48
N TYR A 119 1.65 1.67 -3.57
CA TYR A 119 2.48 1.70 -4.75
C TYR A 119 2.81 0.27 -5.18
N ASP A 120 2.39 -0.08 -6.39
CA ASP A 120 2.79 -1.30 -7.06
C ASP A 120 4.29 -1.27 -7.37
N VAL A 121 5.03 -2.28 -6.94
CA VAL A 121 6.45 -2.40 -7.30
C VAL A 121 6.57 -3.08 -8.65
N LYS A 122 7.06 -2.35 -9.66
CA LYS A 122 7.27 -2.87 -11.02
C LYS A 122 8.67 -3.44 -11.22
N LEU A 123 9.66 -2.85 -10.56
CA LEU A 123 11.05 -3.32 -10.59
C LEU A 123 11.74 -2.92 -9.29
N ILE A 124 12.50 -3.85 -8.71
CA ILE A 124 13.50 -3.52 -7.71
C ILE A 124 14.81 -4.25 -8.00
N THR A 125 15.89 -3.50 -8.05
CA THR A 125 17.27 -3.98 -8.14
C THR A 125 18.09 -3.38 -7.01
N LYS A 126 19.39 -3.69 -6.97
CA LYS A 126 20.32 -3.05 -6.02
C LYS A 126 20.43 -1.52 -6.15
N ASN A 127 20.02 -0.97 -7.29
CA ASN A 127 20.27 0.43 -7.66
C ASN A 127 19.06 1.15 -8.24
N LYS A 128 17.94 0.46 -8.45
CA LYS A 128 16.77 1.04 -9.07
C LYS A 128 15.51 0.51 -8.43
N LEU A 129 14.60 1.41 -8.09
CA LEU A 129 13.23 1.10 -7.69
C LEU A 129 12.31 1.78 -8.70
N VAL A 130 11.36 1.02 -9.25
CA VAL A 130 10.29 1.56 -10.09
C VAL A 130 8.97 1.17 -9.46
N THR A 131 8.17 2.17 -9.13
CA THR A 131 6.83 1.96 -8.59
C THR A 131 5.77 2.59 -9.49
N ASN A 132 4.54 2.13 -9.33
CA ASN A 132 3.37 2.69 -9.98
C ASN A 132 2.32 3.02 -8.92
N ASP A 133 1.82 4.26 -8.95
CA ASP A 133 0.65 4.70 -8.19
C ASP A 133 -0.54 4.79 -9.14
N LYS A 134 -1.62 4.11 -8.78
CA LYS A 134 -2.91 4.23 -9.47
C LYS A 134 -3.79 5.16 -8.66
N VAL A 135 -3.76 6.44 -9.02
CA VAL A 135 -4.57 7.45 -8.34
C VAL A 135 -6.04 7.28 -8.75
N ALA A 136 -6.91 7.05 -7.77
CA ALA A 136 -8.32 6.73 -7.97
C ALA A 136 -9.20 7.88 -8.48
N ILE A 137 -8.64 9.08 -8.73
CA ILE A 137 -9.43 10.28 -9.05
C ILE A 137 -10.11 10.17 -10.42
N ASP A 138 -9.57 9.38 -11.37
CA ASP A 138 -10.20 9.18 -12.69
C ASP A 138 -10.09 7.74 -13.26
N GLN A 139 -9.50 6.78 -12.53
CA GLN A 139 -9.15 5.41 -12.97
C GLN A 139 -8.32 5.29 -14.27
N ASN A 140 -7.93 6.43 -14.83
CA ASN A 140 -7.38 6.58 -16.17
C ASN A 140 -5.99 7.22 -16.15
N SER A 141 -5.55 7.74 -15.01
CA SER A 141 -4.23 8.30 -14.79
C SER A 141 -3.36 7.36 -13.96
N TYR A 142 -2.16 7.09 -14.45
CA TYR A 142 -1.13 6.27 -13.81
C TYR A 142 0.13 7.10 -13.61
N TYR A 143 0.79 6.91 -12.46
CA TYR A 143 2.00 7.63 -12.10
C TYR A 143 3.12 6.64 -11.86
N ASP A 144 4.10 6.60 -12.76
CA ASP A 144 5.30 5.79 -12.61
C ASP A 144 6.39 6.62 -11.94
N TYR A 145 6.83 6.20 -10.76
CA TYR A 145 7.97 6.80 -10.06
C TYR A 145 9.20 5.95 -10.31
N THR A 146 10.29 6.58 -10.72
CA THR A 146 11.61 5.95 -10.82
C THR A 146 12.55 6.56 -9.80
N PHE A 147 13.22 5.68 -9.05
CA PHE A 147 14.19 6.05 -8.05
C PHE A 147 15.51 5.31 -8.31
N THR A 148 16.62 5.98 -7.99
CA THR A 148 17.95 5.40 -7.95
C THR A 148 18.40 5.24 -6.51
N TYR A 149 19.02 4.11 -6.18
CA TYR A 149 19.58 3.89 -4.83
C TYR A 149 20.70 4.88 -4.58
N TYR A 150 20.61 5.62 -3.48
CA TYR A 150 21.58 6.65 -3.13
C TYR A 150 22.49 6.20 -1.98
N LYS A 151 21.93 5.72 -0.85
CA LYS A 151 22.68 5.34 0.35
C LYS A 151 22.02 4.25 1.16
#